data_AF-A0A3E0QBB6-F1
#
_entry.id   AF-A0A3E0QBB6-F1
#
_cell.length_a   1.000
_cell.length_b   1.000
_cell.length_c   1.000
_cell.angle_alpha   90.00
_cell.angle_beta   90.00
_cell.angle_gamma   90.00
#
_symmetry.space_group_name_H-M   'P 1'
#
loop_
_entity.id
_entity.type
_entity.pdbx_description
1 polymer ?
#
loop_
_entity_poly.entity_id
_entity_poly.type
_entity_poly.pdbx_seq_one_letter_code
_entity_poly.pdbx_strand_id
1 'polypeptide(L)'
;VEHVEDVDFFLKSCANLLKKNGLMFVATINKTLKSYIFALVGAEYVLRWLPIGTHEWEKFVKPEELKNILIKNNLNLKKIDGMNFNILKDEWNVSKDLSVNYIAEFKKN
;
A
#
# COMPACT_ATOMS: atom_id res chain seq x y z
N VAL A 1 4.84 3.13 -2.27
CA VAL A 1 4.35 3.68 -3.56
C VAL A 1 3.88 5.12 -3.42
N GLU A 2 3.24 5.47 -2.31
CA GLU A 2 2.76 6.81 -1.93
C GLU A 2 3.80 7.96 -1.99
N HIS A 3 5.09 7.69 -2.16
CA HIS A 3 6.13 8.74 -2.26
C HIS A 3 6.55 9.05 -3.70
N VAL A 4 6.05 8.32 -4.69
CA VAL A 4 6.33 8.63 -6.11
C VAL A 4 5.40 9.74 -6.59
N GLU A 5 5.88 10.58 -7.50
CA GLU A 5 5.08 11.69 -8.04
C GLU A 5 3.95 11.21 -8.96
N ASP A 6 4.25 10.23 -9.83
CA ASP A 6 3.29 9.64 -10.77
C ASP A 6 3.18 8.14 -10.53
N VAL A 7 2.13 7.75 -9.79
CA VAL A 7 1.85 6.35 -9.42
C VAL A 7 1.54 5.50 -10.64
N ASP A 8 0.78 6.03 -11.60
CA ASP A 8 0.42 5.33 -12.84
C ASP A 8 1.66 5.01 -13.67
N PHE A 9 2.51 6.01 -13.92
CA PHE A 9 3.75 5.84 -14.66
C PHE A 9 4.70 4.85 -13.97
N PHE A 10 4.86 4.97 -12.65
CA PHE A 10 5.71 4.09 -11.86
C PHE A 10 5.24 2.63 -11.97
N LEU A 11 3.96 2.36 -11.69
CA LEU A 11 3.42 1.01 -11.71
C LEU A 11 3.41 0.39 -13.11
N LYS A 12 3.11 1.18 -14.15
CA LYS A 12 3.24 0.75 -15.55
C LYS A 12 4.68 0.36 -15.89
N SER A 13 5.65 1.16 -15.44
CA SER A 13 7.07 0.88 -15.68
C SER A 13 7.48 -0.42 -15.01
N CYS A 14 7.10 -0.64 -13.75
CA CYS A 14 7.32 -1.91 -13.05
C CYS A 14 6.64 -3.08 -13.77
N ALA A 15 5.40 -2.90 -14.23
CA ALA A 15 4.66 -3.92 -14.95
C ALA A 15 5.36 -4.36 -16.24
N ASN A 16 5.97 -3.43 -16.97
CA ASN A 16 6.69 -3.70 -18.21
C ASN A 16 7.95 -4.55 -17.99
N LEU A 17 8.60 -4.43 -16.84
CA LEU A 17 9.80 -5.20 -16.49
C LEU A 17 9.52 -6.66 -16.15
N LEU A 18 8.26 -7.02 -15.90
CA LEU A 18 7.89 -8.40 -15.56
C LEU A 18 7.80 -9.27 -16.81
N LYS A 19 8.32 -10.50 -16.71
CA LYS A 19 8.03 -11.57 -17.67
C LYS A 19 6.59 -12.07 -17.54
N LYS A 20 6.12 -12.82 -18.54
CA LYS A 20 4.86 -13.57 -18.47
C LYS A 20 4.82 -14.43 -17.21
N ASN A 21 3.68 -14.47 -16.52
CA ASN A 21 3.50 -15.12 -15.21
C ASN A 21 4.34 -14.54 -14.05
N GLY A 22 5.03 -13.41 -14.24
CA GLY A 22 5.76 -12.72 -13.18
C GLY A 22 4.84 -12.20 -12.08
N LEU A 23 5.36 -12.12 -10.86
CA LEU A 23 4.64 -11.61 -9.70
C LEU A 23 5.06 -10.18 -9.39
N MET A 24 4.11 -9.38 -8.93
CA MET A 24 4.33 -8.06 -8.36
C MET A 24 3.68 -8.01 -6.99
N PHE A 25 4.44 -7.60 -5.98
CA PHE A 25 3.91 -7.25 -4.68
C PHE A 25 3.95 -5.74 -4.52
N VAL A 26 2.84 -5.15 -4.10
CA VAL A 26 2.74 -3.72 -3.82
C VAL A 26 2.25 -3.53 -2.40
N ALA A 27 3.05 -2.89 -1.57
CA ALA A 27 2.71 -2.49 -0.20
C ALA A 27 2.58 -0.97 -0.12
N THR A 28 1.52 -0.47 0.50
CA THR A 28 1.27 0.96 0.68
C THR A 28 0.23 1.22 1.76
N ILE A 29 0.17 2.46 2.26
CA ILE A 29 -0.90 2.91 3.16
C ILE A 29 -2.18 3.18 2.35
N ASN A 30 -3.32 2.75 2.89
CA ASN A 30 -4.64 2.97 2.27
C ASN A 30 -5.10 4.40 2.50
N LYS A 31 -5.83 5.01 1.55
CA LYS A 31 -6.42 6.35 1.74
C LYS A 31 -7.77 6.25 2.45
N THR A 32 -7.74 6.18 3.77
CA THR A 32 -8.92 6.19 4.65
C THR A 32 -8.75 7.22 5.78
N LEU A 33 -9.83 7.53 6.49
CA LEU A 33 -9.73 8.36 7.69
C LEU A 33 -8.99 7.63 8.83
N LYS A 34 -9.10 6.31 8.91
CA LYS A 34 -8.41 5.52 9.93
C LYS A 34 -6.90 5.52 9.69
N SER A 35 -6.46 5.39 8.44
CA SER A 35 -5.03 5.47 8.13
C SER A 35 -4.45 6.85 8.39
N TYR A 36 -5.20 7.93 8.13
CA TYR A 36 -4.80 9.29 8.52
C TYR A 36 -4.51 9.38 10.03
N ILE A 37 -5.46 8.91 10.84
CA ILE A 37 -5.34 8.96 12.31
C ILE A 37 -4.16 8.11 12.78
N PHE A 38 -4.01 6.88 12.28
CA PHE A 38 -2.94 5.99 12.76
C PHE A 38 -1.56 6.39 12.22
N ALA A 39 -1.44 6.65 10.92
CA ALA A 39 -0.15 6.88 10.27
C ALA A 39 0.38 8.30 10.51
N LEU A 40 -0.45 9.34 10.35
CA LEU A 40 0.00 10.71 10.61
C LEU A 40 -0.06 11.00 12.10
N VAL A 41 -1.26 11.05 12.68
CA VAL A 41 -1.43 11.51 14.06
C VAL A 41 -0.76 10.55 15.06
N GLY A 42 -1.01 9.26 14.93
CA GLY A 42 -0.46 8.23 15.81
C GLY A 42 1.05 8.11 15.70
N ALA A 43 1.56 7.74 14.51
CA ALA A 43 2.97 7.41 14.36
C ALA A 43 3.90 8.63 14.35
N GLU A 44 3.51 9.77 13.76
CA GLU A 44 4.39 10.95 13.67
C GLU A 44 4.24 11.91 14.86
N TYR A 45 3.00 12.23 15.27
CA TYR A 45 2.78 13.26 16.29
C TYR A 45 2.76 12.70 17.72
N VAL A 46 2.13 11.54 17.95
CA VAL A 46 1.96 10.97 19.29
C VAL A 46 3.14 10.07 19.68
N LEU A 47 3.39 9.02 18.90
CA LEU A 47 4.41 8.01 19.19
C LEU A 47 5.82 8.46 18.76
N ARG A 48 5.90 9.42 17.82
CA ARG A 48 7.15 9.92 17.23
C ARG A 48 8.07 8.81 16.71
N TRP A 49 7.46 7.76 16.14
CA TRP A 49 8.19 6.69 15.47
C TRP A 49 8.83 7.18 14.17
N LEU A 50 8.27 8.21 13.56
CA LEU A 50 8.74 8.81 12.31
C LEU A 50 8.77 10.33 12.42
N PRO A 51 9.64 11.02 11.66
CA PRO A 51 9.62 12.47 11.55
C PRO A 51 8.26 13.00 11.08
N ILE A 52 7.87 14.16 11.57
CA ILE A 52 6.66 14.85 11.11
C ILE A 52 6.81 15.21 9.63
N GLY A 53 5.78 14.89 8.85
CA GLY A 53 5.78 15.09 7.40
C GLY A 53 6.30 13.89 6.61
N THR A 54 6.53 12.74 7.27
CA THR A 54 6.89 11.52 6.56
C THR A 54 5.77 11.08 5.64
N HIS A 55 4.52 11.16 6.09
CA HIS A 55 3.36 10.76 5.30
C HIS A 55 2.50 11.96 4.89
N GLU A 56 2.15 11.97 3.61
CA GLU A 56 1.17 12.89 3.05
C GLU A 56 -0.08 12.11 2.69
N TRP A 57 -1.17 12.29 3.45
CA TRP A 57 -2.41 11.52 3.27
C TRP A 57 -2.99 11.60 1.86
N GLU A 58 -2.79 12.73 1.17
CA GLU A 58 -3.24 12.89 -0.21
C GLU A 58 -2.58 11.92 -1.19
N LYS A 59 -1.36 11.47 -0.88
CA LYS A 59 -0.60 10.53 -1.70
C LYS A 59 -0.88 9.06 -1.38
N PHE A 60 -1.69 8.77 -0.35
CA PHE A 60 -2.10 7.39 -0.07
C PHE A 60 -2.97 6.85 -1.21
N VAL A 61 -2.85 5.55 -1.48
CA VAL A 61 -3.46 4.93 -2.66
C VAL A 61 -4.54 3.96 -2.22
N LYS A 62 -5.77 4.10 -2.75
CA LYS A 62 -6.86 3.16 -2.45
C LYS A 62 -6.61 1.81 -3.14
N PRO A 63 -7.00 0.67 -2.54
CA PRO A 63 -6.89 -0.65 -3.18
C PRO A 63 -7.49 -0.72 -4.59
N GLU A 64 -8.68 -0.15 -4.79
CA GLU A 64 -9.34 -0.17 -6.11
C GLU A 64 -8.61 0.70 -7.14
N GLU A 65 -7.98 1.80 -6.73
CA GLU A 65 -7.16 2.64 -7.61
C GLU A 65 -5.94 1.85 -8.09
N LEU A 66 -5.17 1.27 -7.16
CA LEU A 66 -4.04 0.41 -7.48
C LEU A 66 -4.43 -0.73 -8.43
N LYS A 67 -5.53 -1.41 -8.13
CA LYS A 67 -6.07 -2.52 -8.93
C LYS A 67 -6.42 -2.05 -10.35
N ASN A 68 -7.08 -0.90 -10.49
CA ASN A 68 -7.44 -0.35 -11.79
C ASN A 68 -6.22 -0.02 -12.64
N ILE A 69 -5.16 0.52 -12.05
CA ILE A 69 -3.89 0.81 -12.74
C ILE A 69 -3.27 -0.50 -13.25
N LEU A 70 -3.14 -1.50 -12.37
CA LEU A 70 -2.42 -2.73 -12.71
C LEU A 70 -3.20 -3.66 -13.66
N ILE A 71 -4.54 -3.70 -13.58
CA ILE A 71 -5.38 -4.43 -14.55
C ILE A 71 -5.17 -3.89 -15.97
N LYS A 72 -5.12 -2.56 -16.15
CA LYS A 72 -4.82 -1.93 -17.46
C LYS A 72 -3.43 -2.30 -17.99
N ASN A 73 -2.52 -2.74 -17.12
CA ASN A 73 -1.15 -3.11 -17.45
C ASN A 73 -0.93 -4.65 -17.51
N ASN A 74 -1.99 -5.43 -17.75
CA ASN A 74 -1.96 -6.90 -17.86
C ASN A 74 -1.55 -7.63 -16.57
N LEU A 75 -1.79 -7.04 -15.40
CA LEU A 75 -1.65 -7.69 -14.11
C LEU A 75 -3.00 -7.98 -13.46
N ASN A 76 -3.20 -9.22 -13.04
CA ASN A 76 -4.39 -9.65 -12.32
C ASN A 76 -4.11 -9.72 -10.82
N LEU A 77 -4.98 -9.09 -10.01
CA LEU A 77 -4.94 -9.21 -8.56
C LEU A 77 -5.17 -10.67 -8.14
N LYS A 78 -4.30 -11.21 -7.29
CA LYS A 78 -4.38 -12.56 -6.73
C LYS A 78 -4.76 -12.55 -5.27
N LYS A 79 -4.16 -11.64 -4.51
CA LYS A 79 -4.38 -11.53 -3.07
C LYS A 79 -4.20 -10.10 -2.62
N ILE A 80 -4.96 -9.71 -1.61
CA ILE A 80 -4.73 -8.46 -0.88
C ILE A 80 -4.99 -8.74 0.60
N ASP A 81 -4.05 -8.35 1.43
CA ASP A 81 -4.15 -8.47 2.89
C ASP A 81 -3.64 -7.18 3.54
N GLY A 82 -4.12 -6.88 4.74
CA GLY A 82 -3.63 -5.80 5.58
C GLY A 82 -2.54 -6.28 6.53
N MET A 83 -1.84 -5.32 7.15
CA MET A 83 -0.90 -5.56 8.23
C MET A 83 -1.35 -4.80 9.47
N ASN A 84 -1.58 -5.54 10.55
CA ASN A 84 -1.97 -4.98 11.84
C ASN A 84 -0.85 -5.18 12.86
N PHE A 85 -0.53 -4.14 13.61
CA PHE A 85 0.43 -4.21 14.69
C PHE A 85 -0.27 -4.51 16.02
N ASN A 86 0.14 -5.59 16.68
CA ASN A 86 -0.32 -5.96 18.01
C ASN A 86 0.60 -5.33 19.06
N ILE A 87 0.13 -4.24 19.67
CA ILE A 87 0.90 -3.47 20.66
C ILE A 87 1.24 -4.31 21.91
N LEU A 88 0.35 -5.22 22.33
CA LEU A 88 0.58 -6.03 23.55
C LEU A 88 1.67 -7.09 23.35
N LYS A 89 1.83 -7.55 22.11
CA LYS A 89 2.82 -8.58 21.74
C LYS A 89 4.05 -8.00 21.04
N ASP A 90 4.02 -6.72 20.70
CA ASP A 90 5.05 -6.07 19.87
C ASP A 90 5.27 -6.77 18.52
N GLU A 91 4.18 -7.25 17.90
CA GLU A 91 4.23 -8.13 16.72
C GLU A 91 3.32 -7.65 15.58
N TRP A 92 3.82 -7.77 14.35
CA TRP A 92 3.03 -7.56 13.13
C TRP A 92 2.33 -8.83 12.69
N ASN A 93 1.05 -8.71 12.33
CA ASN A 93 0.23 -9.82 11.85
C ASN A 93 -0.44 -9.47 10.52
N VAL A 94 -0.50 -10.44 9.61
CA VAL A 94 -1.30 -10.35 8.39
C VAL A 94 -2.78 -10.40 8.77
N SER A 95 -3.59 -9.53 8.18
CA SER A 95 -4.99 -9.37 8.51
C SER A 95 -5.85 -9.22 7.24
N LYS A 96 -7.18 -9.35 7.38
CA LYS A 96 -8.12 -8.95 6.33
C LYS A 96 -8.56 -7.49 6.43
N ASP A 97 -8.08 -6.78 7.45
CA ASP A 97 -8.39 -5.37 7.66
C ASP A 97 -7.47 -4.49 6.80
N LEU A 98 -8.02 -3.95 5.72
CA LEU A 98 -7.30 -3.05 4.81
C LEU A 98 -7.39 -1.58 5.22
N SER A 99 -8.03 -1.26 6.36
CA SER A 99 -8.40 0.11 6.69
C SER A 99 -7.21 1.03 6.95
N VAL A 100 -6.03 0.50 7.28
CA VAL A 100 -4.81 1.30 7.49
C VAL A 100 -3.86 1.14 6.31
N ASN A 101 -3.46 -0.08 5.98
CA ASN A 101 -2.48 -0.39 4.95
C ASN A 101 -2.86 -1.71 4.25
N TYR A 102 -2.14 -2.04 3.19
CA TYR A 102 -2.28 -3.32 2.53
C TYR A 102 -1.02 -3.74 1.77
N ILE A 103 -0.92 -5.03 1.52
CA ILE A 103 0.02 -5.67 0.61
C ILE A 103 -0.81 -6.45 -0.43
N ALA A 104 -0.62 -6.12 -1.70
CA ALA A 104 -1.34 -6.72 -2.80
C ALA A 104 -0.39 -7.53 -3.70
N GLU A 105 -0.78 -8.77 -3.99
CA GLU A 105 -0.11 -9.67 -4.94
C GLU A 105 -0.82 -9.61 -6.28
N PHE A 106 -0.06 -9.32 -7.33
CA PHE A 106 -0.52 -9.36 -8.71
C PHE A 106 0.31 -10.34 -9.54
N LYS A 107 -0.32 -10.95 -10.54
CA LYS A 107 0.35 -11.82 -11.51
C LYS A 107 0.18 -11.27 -12.93
N LYS A 108 1.29 -11.12 -13.66
CA LYS A 108 1.29 -10.72 -15.06
C LYS A 108 0.81 -11.86 -15.95
N ASN A 109 -0.11 -11.54 -16.85
CA ASN A 109 -0.66 -12.49 -17.83
C ASN A 109 0.36 -12.90 -18.90
#